data_AF-A0A7S1UNR1-F1
#
_entry.id   AF-A0A7S1UNR1-F1
#
_cell.length_a   1.000
_cell.length_b   1.000
_cell.length_c   1.000
_cell.angle_alpha   90.00
_cell.angle_beta   90.00
_cell.angle_gamma   90.00
#
_symmetry.space_group_name_H-M   'P 1'
#
loop_
_entity.id
_entity.type
_entity.pdbx_description
1 polymer ?
#
loop_
_entity_poly.entity_id
_entity_poly.type
_entity_poly.pdbx_seq_one_letter_code
_entity_poly.pdbx_strand_id
1 'polypeptide(L)'
;SLRSSVSNVLRFRSGVYGSLKDKSFLQNRYAMDTPTMLLGAALWGAVAGGGSFLVLVGGAAFLLVWSETRQFATTVVANFVGVTITAIIKIIILCIFRKKCFSAFYRERPAGSNIMNAMLESWNLGLSSWLMIVRAAKLLLVAIFYIGRLDTPFLAPGVGWAFNKVPMDGLPFIFNRDLLVHEAHRHPYIERLGYLYMLKLRHGSAFGSRGGAAFRILFTVALMPWLRSHRNAQENESSDLAAFVQTNNSSFARIPTSRLAELEMMEQRYKALMRGTSAKSLPTGVSPPDADLLGDESKKSLLKSNSSRRHMRDDSQKSLSHNQV
;
A
#
# COMPACT_ATOMS: atom_id res chain seq x y z
N SER A 1 17.89 8.05 4.85
CA SER A 1 16.54 8.46 5.29
C SER A 1 15.92 9.49 4.33
N LEU A 2 16.42 10.73 4.23
CA LEU A 2 15.78 11.82 3.46
C LEU A 2 15.34 11.48 2.02
N ARG A 3 16.18 10.81 1.22
CA ARG A 3 15.83 10.43 -0.17
C ARG A 3 14.62 9.49 -0.24
N SER A 4 14.44 8.65 0.78
CA SER A 4 13.37 7.67 0.85
C SER A 4 12.05 8.30 1.30
N SER A 5 12.09 9.19 2.30
CA SER A 5 10.91 9.94 2.73
C SER A 5 10.34 10.78 1.58
N VAL A 6 11.18 11.52 0.86
CA VAL A 6 10.73 12.32 -0.30
C VAL A 6 10.14 11.41 -1.39
N SER A 7 10.78 10.27 -1.68
CA SER A 7 10.25 9.32 -2.67
C SER A 7 8.89 8.76 -2.26
N ASN A 8 8.71 8.40 -0.99
CA ASN A 8 7.45 7.89 -0.47
C ASN A 8 6.36 8.98 -0.48
N VAL A 9 6.66 10.22 -0.07
CA VAL A 9 5.73 11.37 -0.21
C VAL A 9 5.32 11.55 -1.67
N LEU A 10 6.27 11.55 -2.60
CA LEU A 10 5.97 11.70 -4.02
C LEU A 10 5.08 10.56 -4.54
N ARG A 11 5.33 9.32 -4.11
CA ARG A 11 4.48 8.16 -4.44
C ARG A 11 3.07 8.27 -3.87
N PHE A 12 2.90 8.83 -2.67
CA PHE A 12 1.57 9.15 -2.12
C PHE A 12 0.87 10.22 -2.96
N ARG A 13 1.58 11.29 -3.33
CA ARG A 13 1.03 12.39 -4.12
C ARG A 13 0.71 12.00 -5.57
N SER A 14 1.50 11.09 -6.16
CA SER A 14 1.27 10.60 -7.52
C SER A 14 0.22 9.49 -7.59
N GLY A 15 -0.35 9.08 -6.46
CA GLY A 15 -1.35 8.00 -6.41
C GLY A 15 -0.78 6.60 -6.68
N VAL A 16 0.54 6.41 -6.54
CA VAL A 16 1.17 5.06 -6.61
C VAL A 16 0.78 4.24 -5.38
N TYR A 17 0.75 4.89 -4.22
CA TYR A 17 0.05 4.36 -3.07
C TYR A 17 -1.44 4.69 -3.21
N GLY A 18 -2.29 3.74 -2.82
CA GLY A 18 -3.73 3.85 -2.99
C GLY A 18 -4.31 5.18 -2.51
N SER A 19 -5.35 5.64 -3.21
CA SER A 19 -6.04 6.90 -2.93
C SER A 19 -6.76 6.85 -1.56
N LEU A 20 -7.23 8.00 -1.08
CA LEU A 20 -8.09 8.13 0.09
C LEU A 20 -9.31 7.18 0.07
N LYS A 21 -9.76 6.79 -1.13
CA LYS A 21 -10.88 5.86 -1.33
C LYS A 21 -10.48 4.38 -1.18
N ASP A 22 -9.19 4.07 -1.19
CA ASP A 22 -8.72 2.68 -1.13
C ASP A 22 -8.75 2.13 0.29
N LYS A 23 -9.20 0.88 0.44
CA LYS A 23 -9.30 0.22 1.74
C LYS A 23 -7.96 0.11 2.46
N SER A 24 -6.86 -0.03 1.71
CA SER A 24 -5.50 -0.05 2.25
C SER A 24 -5.11 1.29 2.89
N PHE A 25 -5.58 2.41 2.33
CA PHE A 25 -5.37 3.73 2.91
C PHE A 25 -6.11 3.89 4.24
N LEU A 26 -7.35 3.38 4.33
CA LEU A 26 -8.13 3.40 5.57
C LEU A 26 -7.42 2.64 6.72
N GLN A 27 -6.73 1.54 6.41
CA GLN A 27 -5.95 0.79 7.42
C GLN A 27 -4.78 1.59 8.00
N ASN A 28 -4.27 2.59 7.26
CA ASN A 28 -3.22 3.49 7.76
C ASN A 28 -3.76 4.59 8.66
N ARG A 29 -5.08 4.82 8.68
CA ARG A 29 -5.71 5.89 9.46
C ARG A 29 -6.04 5.49 10.90
N TYR A 30 -6.30 4.20 11.16
CA TYR A 30 -6.87 3.73 12.43
C TYR A 30 -5.86 3.45 13.56
N ALA A 31 -4.61 3.90 13.45
CA ALA A 31 -3.56 3.56 14.43
C ALA A 31 -2.54 4.69 14.61
N MET A 32 -3.03 5.88 14.98
CA MET A 32 -2.21 7.09 15.12
C MET A 32 -1.15 7.01 16.23
N ASP A 33 -1.28 6.09 17.18
CA ASP A 33 -0.32 5.93 18.27
C ASP A 33 0.90 5.07 17.88
N THR A 34 0.78 4.27 16.81
CA THR A 34 1.85 3.34 16.36
C THR A 34 3.16 4.02 15.92
N PRO A 35 3.18 5.24 15.35
CA PRO A 35 4.43 5.95 15.04
C PRO A 35 5.38 6.12 16.24
N THR A 36 4.87 6.15 17.47
CA THR A 36 5.73 6.24 18.68
C THR A 36 6.70 5.06 18.81
N MET A 37 6.38 3.91 18.20
CA MET A 37 7.23 2.72 18.18
C MET A 37 8.43 2.86 17.24
N LEU A 38 8.43 3.81 16.29
CA LEU A 38 9.50 3.95 15.29
C LEU A 38 10.84 4.29 15.92
N LEU A 39 10.85 5.11 16.98
CA LEU A 39 12.08 5.45 17.70
C LEU A 39 12.71 4.20 18.34
N GLY A 40 11.89 3.39 19.03
CA GLY A 40 12.33 2.13 19.62
C GLY A 40 12.80 1.14 18.56
N ALA A 41 12.05 1.00 17.47
CA ALA A 41 12.43 0.14 16.35
C ALA A 41 13.75 0.56 15.69
N ALA A 42 13.98 1.88 15.52
CA ALA A 42 15.22 2.40 14.98
C ALA A 42 16.41 2.12 15.91
N LEU A 43 16.23 2.31 17.23
CA LEU A 43 17.24 2.01 18.23
C LEU A 43 17.61 0.52 18.22
N TRP A 44 16.62 -0.36 18.36
CA TRP A 44 16.86 -1.81 18.38
C TRP A 44 17.38 -2.33 17.03
N GLY A 45 16.92 -1.77 15.92
CA GLY A 45 17.45 -2.07 14.59
C GLY A 45 18.92 -1.68 14.44
N ALA A 46 19.33 -0.54 14.99
CA ALA A 46 20.73 -0.12 15.01
C ALA A 46 21.60 -1.02 15.89
N VAL A 47 21.11 -1.39 17.09
CA VAL A 47 21.81 -2.32 18.00
C VAL A 47 21.94 -3.70 17.37
N ALA A 48 20.85 -4.25 16.83
CA ALA A 48 20.84 -5.56 16.19
C ALA A 48 21.71 -5.59 14.92
N GLY A 49 21.64 -4.54 14.09
CA GLY A 49 22.45 -4.41 12.89
C GLY A 49 23.94 -4.27 13.21
N GLY A 50 24.29 -3.41 14.18
CA GLY A 50 25.65 -3.23 14.66
C GLY A 50 26.22 -4.51 15.29
N GLY A 51 25.45 -5.17 16.16
CA GLY A 51 25.83 -6.44 16.78
C GLY A 51 26.02 -7.56 15.76
N SER A 52 25.10 -7.70 14.80
CA SER A 52 25.23 -8.68 13.72
C SER A 52 26.46 -8.42 12.86
N PHE A 53 26.75 -7.15 12.55
CA PHE A 53 27.96 -6.77 11.81
C PHE A 53 29.23 -7.09 12.60
N LEU A 54 29.25 -6.80 13.91
CA LEU A 54 30.36 -7.14 14.80
C LEU A 54 30.58 -8.65 14.87
N VAL A 55 29.52 -9.45 14.96
CA VAL A 55 29.63 -10.93 14.95
C VAL A 55 30.14 -11.43 13.61
N LEU A 56 29.70 -10.87 12.48
CA LEU A 56 30.18 -11.26 11.16
C LEU A 56 31.66 -10.95 10.97
N VAL A 57 32.06 -9.68 11.18
CA VAL A 57 33.44 -9.23 10.95
C VAL A 57 34.37 -9.76 12.03
N GLY A 58 33.95 -9.67 13.29
CA GLY A 58 34.68 -10.19 14.44
C GLY A 58 34.81 -11.71 14.38
N GLY A 59 33.76 -12.44 13.97
CA GLY A 59 33.82 -13.88 13.75
C GLY A 59 34.77 -14.27 12.62
N ALA A 60 34.75 -13.55 11.49
CA ALA A 60 35.70 -13.78 10.41
C ALA A 60 37.15 -13.50 10.84
N ALA A 61 37.40 -12.40 11.55
CA ALA A 61 38.72 -12.09 12.09
C ALA A 61 39.17 -13.12 13.13
N PHE A 62 38.27 -13.54 14.02
CA PHE A 62 38.52 -14.55 15.04
C PHE A 62 38.93 -15.89 14.40
N LEU A 63 38.22 -16.34 13.35
CA LEU A 63 38.55 -17.58 12.63
C LEU A 63 39.96 -17.55 12.00
N LEU A 64 40.44 -16.37 11.60
CA LEU A 64 41.77 -16.19 11.00
C LEU A 64 42.89 -16.05 12.05
N VAL A 65 42.60 -15.42 13.19
CA VAL A 65 43.58 -15.15 14.25
C VAL A 65 43.78 -16.36 15.17
N TRP A 66 42.72 -17.10 15.46
CA TRP A 66 42.77 -18.23 16.39
C TRP A 66 43.55 -19.42 15.81
N SER A 67 44.55 -19.92 16.54
CA SER A 67 45.53 -20.90 16.04
C SER A 67 44.88 -22.20 15.55
N GLU A 68 43.90 -22.72 16.29
CA GLU A 68 43.22 -23.99 15.97
C GLU A 68 42.37 -23.90 14.70
N THR A 69 41.68 -22.76 14.48
CA THR A 69 40.77 -22.59 13.33
C THR A 69 41.50 -22.08 12.09
N ARG A 70 42.68 -21.48 12.27
CA ARG A 70 43.44 -20.88 11.17
C ARG A 70 43.74 -21.88 10.05
N GLN A 71 44.14 -23.11 10.39
CA GLN A 71 44.43 -24.13 9.37
C GLN A 71 43.20 -24.42 8.52
N PHE A 72 42.05 -24.69 9.15
CA PHE A 72 40.78 -24.89 8.46
C PHE A 72 40.41 -23.70 7.58
N ALA A 73 40.50 -22.47 8.11
CA ALA A 73 40.16 -21.26 7.36
C ALA A 73 41.04 -21.08 6.11
N THR A 74 42.35 -21.31 6.21
CA THR A 74 43.27 -21.24 5.07
C THR A 74 42.99 -22.32 4.01
N THR A 75 42.63 -23.54 4.43
CA THR A 75 42.21 -24.61 3.50
C THR A 75 40.94 -24.23 2.76
N VAL A 76 39.95 -23.66 3.45
CA VAL A 76 38.73 -23.17 2.82
C VAL A 76 39.06 -22.08 1.80
N VAL A 77 39.89 -21.09 2.14
CA VAL A 77 40.32 -20.03 1.21
C VAL A 77 41.04 -20.61 -0.01
N ALA A 78 41.95 -21.57 0.18
CA ALA A 78 42.64 -22.25 -0.91
C ALA A 78 41.65 -22.96 -1.86
N ASN A 79 40.64 -23.64 -1.31
CA ASN A 79 39.58 -24.27 -2.10
C ASN A 79 38.78 -23.25 -2.92
N PHE A 80 38.44 -22.09 -2.33
CA PHE A 80 37.77 -21.00 -3.05
C PHE A 80 38.61 -20.47 -4.22
N VAL A 81 39.92 -20.30 -4.02
CA VAL A 81 40.84 -19.89 -5.09
C VAL A 81 40.87 -20.95 -6.20
N GLY A 82 40.98 -22.24 -5.86
CA GLY A 82 40.94 -23.33 -6.83
C GLY A 82 39.64 -23.36 -7.64
N VAL A 83 38.49 -23.25 -6.98
CA VAL A 83 37.17 -23.17 -7.65
C VAL A 83 37.09 -21.95 -8.57
N THR A 84 37.63 -20.81 -8.16
CA THR A 84 37.65 -19.59 -9.00
C THR A 84 38.50 -19.78 -10.26
N ILE A 85 39.69 -20.36 -10.14
CA ILE A 85 40.57 -20.64 -11.28
C ILE A 85 39.88 -21.60 -12.26
N THR A 86 39.30 -22.70 -11.77
CA THR A 86 38.58 -23.67 -12.63
C THR A 86 37.38 -23.03 -13.34
N ALA A 87 36.66 -22.12 -12.67
CA ALA A 87 35.57 -21.37 -13.29
C ALA A 87 36.06 -20.43 -14.42
N ILE A 88 37.20 -19.76 -14.25
CA ILE A 88 37.82 -18.92 -15.28
C ILE A 88 38.24 -19.78 -16.49
N ILE A 89 38.93 -20.90 -16.25
CA ILE A 89 39.32 -21.84 -17.30
C ILE A 89 38.10 -22.32 -18.08
N LYS A 90 37.00 -22.66 -17.40
CA LYS A 90 35.73 -23.00 -18.05
C LYS A 90 35.22 -21.88 -18.95
N ILE A 91 35.19 -20.63 -18.48
CA ILE A 91 34.73 -19.49 -19.29
C ILE A 91 35.56 -19.38 -20.58
N ILE A 92 36.88 -19.54 -20.48
CA ILE A 92 37.78 -19.52 -21.63
C ILE A 92 37.47 -20.66 -22.60
N ILE A 93 37.35 -21.90 -22.12
CA ILE A 93 36.98 -23.07 -22.93
C ILE A 93 35.64 -22.83 -23.63
N LEU A 94 34.65 -22.29 -22.92
CA LEU A 94 33.34 -21.98 -23.49
C LEU A 94 33.39 -20.89 -24.55
N CYS A 95 34.18 -19.84 -24.35
CA CYS A 95 34.39 -18.82 -25.36
C CYS A 95 34.99 -19.42 -26.64
N ILE A 96 35.97 -20.33 -26.51
CA ILE A 96 36.60 -21.01 -27.64
C ILE A 96 35.59 -21.93 -28.35
N PHE A 97 34.86 -22.77 -27.61
CA PHE A 97 33.87 -23.69 -28.19
C PHE A 97 32.69 -22.95 -28.82
N ARG A 98 32.21 -21.88 -28.19
CA ARG A 98 31.14 -21.06 -28.74
C ARG A 98 31.55 -20.48 -30.09
N LYS A 99 32.78 -19.95 -30.22
CA LYS A 99 33.31 -19.46 -31.49
C LYS A 99 33.46 -20.54 -32.56
N LYS A 100 33.70 -21.80 -32.19
CA LYS A 100 33.95 -22.90 -33.15
C LYS A 100 32.72 -23.72 -33.55
N CYS A 101 31.72 -23.81 -32.69
CA CYS A 101 30.57 -24.70 -32.89
C CYS A 101 29.26 -23.94 -33.13
N PHE A 102 29.24 -22.64 -32.83
CA PHE A 102 28.06 -21.81 -32.97
C PHE A 102 28.37 -20.56 -33.80
N SER A 103 27.47 -20.26 -34.73
CA SER A 103 27.43 -18.98 -35.41
C SER A 103 26.13 -18.30 -35.00
N ALA A 104 26.27 -17.27 -34.15
CA ALA A 104 25.16 -16.64 -33.44
C ALA A 104 24.28 -17.66 -32.69
N PHE A 105 23.02 -17.81 -33.10
CA PHE A 105 22.04 -18.74 -32.51
C PHE A 105 21.97 -20.10 -33.23
N TYR A 106 22.73 -20.29 -34.31
CA TYR A 106 22.68 -21.51 -35.12
C TYR A 106 23.83 -22.47 -34.79
N ARG A 107 23.54 -23.77 -34.86
CA ARG A 107 24.52 -24.86 -34.66
C ARG A 107 25.13 -25.20 -36.01
N GLU A 108 26.42 -24.93 -36.19
CA GLU A 108 27.14 -25.35 -37.40
C GLU A 108 27.50 -26.84 -37.36
N ARG A 109 27.70 -27.39 -36.15
CA ARG A 109 28.08 -28.80 -35.94
C ARG A 109 27.18 -29.45 -34.87
N PRO A 110 26.12 -30.18 -35.27
CA PRO A 110 25.10 -30.67 -34.34
C PRO A 110 25.65 -31.71 -33.35
N ALA A 111 26.50 -32.64 -33.80
CA ALA A 111 27.06 -33.69 -32.94
C ALA A 111 27.92 -33.12 -31.80
N GLY A 112 28.86 -32.21 -32.13
CA GLY A 112 29.71 -31.56 -31.13
C GLY A 112 28.93 -30.65 -30.18
N SER A 113 27.91 -29.96 -30.70
CA SER A 113 27.02 -29.12 -29.89
C SER A 113 26.25 -29.95 -28.85
N ASN A 114 25.75 -31.13 -29.21
CA ASN A 114 25.01 -32.00 -28.29
C ASN A 114 25.89 -32.53 -27.16
N ILE A 115 27.10 -33.01 -27.46
CA ILE A 115 28.05 -33.49 -26.44
C ILE A 115 28.44 -32.35 -25.49
N MET A 116 28.76 -31.18 -26.04
CA MET A 116 29.13 -30.01 -25.24
C MET A 116 27.96 -29.54 -24.37
N ASN A 117 26.73 -29.57 -24.86
CA ASN A 117 25.55 -29.25 -24.06
C ASN A 117 25.36 -30.23 -22.90
N ALA A 118 25.49 -31.54 -23.12
CA ALA A 118 25.39 -32.54 -22.04
C ALA A 118 26.47 -32.33 -20.96
N MET A 119 27.71 -32.04 -21.36
CA MET A 119 28.79 -31.68 -20.44
C MET A 119 28.47 -30.38 -19.68
N LEU A 120 27.93 -29.38 -20.37
CA LEU A 120 27.55 -28.10 -19.80
C LEU A 120 26.39 -28.19 -18.83
N GLU A 121 25.38 -29.01 -19.11
CA GLU A 121 24.24 -29.25 -18.22
C GLU A 121 24.71 -29.87 -16.92
N SER A 122 25.53 -30.93 -16.99
CA SER A 122 26.11 -31.60 -15.82
C SER A 122 26.92 -30.61 -14.96
N TRP A 123 27.71 -29.74 -15.60
CA TRP A 123 28.44 -28.70 -14.89
C TRP A 123 27.52 -27.61 -14.31
N ASN A 124 26.53 -27.18 -15.07
CA ASN A 124 25.62 -26.11 -14.68
C ASN A 124 24.75 -26.53 -13.48
N LEU A 125 24.45 -27.83 -13.31
CA LEU A 125 23.84 -28.34 -12.07
C LEU A 125 24.71 -27.99 -10.86
N GLY A 126 26.00 -28.31 -10.91
CA GLY A 126 26.96 -27.95 -9.86
C GLY A 126 27.01 -26.45 -9.61
N LEU A 127 27.18 -25.63 -10.67
CA LEU A 127 27.21 -24.17 -10.51
C LEU A 127 25.89 -23.58 -9.99
N SER A 128 24.75 -24.14 -10.37
CA SER A 128 23.44 -23.64 -9.92
C SER A 128 23.28 -23.81 -8.42
N SER A 129 23.73 -24.95 -7.85
CA SER A 129 23.74 -25.17 -6.41
C SER A 129 24.60 -24.13 -5.68
N TRP A 130 25.80 -23.87 -6.21
CA TRP A 130 26.70 -22.84 -5.69
C TRP A 130 26.09 -21.43 -5.76
N LEU A 131 25.46 -21.09 -6.89
CA LEU A 131 24.77 -19.80 -7.06
C LEU A 131 23.61 -19.64 -6.08
N MET A 132 22.91 -20.71 -5.72
CA MET A 132 21.86 -20.67 -4.69
C MET A 132 22.46 -20.39 -3.30
N ILE A 133 23.60 -20.99 -2.95
CA ILE A 133 24.32 -20.71 -1.69
C ILE A 133 24.77 -19.25 -1.66
N VAL A 134 25.41 -18.76 -2.72
CA VAL A 134 25.86 -17.36 -2.82
C VAL A 134 24.66 -16.41 -2.75
N ARG A 135 23.53 -16.75 -3.38
CA ARG A 135 22.29 -15.97 -3.30
C ARG A 135 21.76 -15.95 -1.87
N ALA A 136 21.72 -17.08 -1.17
CA ALA A 136 21.29 -17.16 0.22
C ALA A 136 22.17 -16.31 1.14
N ALA A 137 23.50 -16.39 0.96
CA ALA A 137 24.46 -15.57 1.70
C ALA A 137 24.27 -14.06 1.42
N LYS A 138 24.06 -13.67 0.16
CA LYS A 138 23.75 -12.28 -0.21
C LYS A 138 22.45 -11.80 0.44
N LEU A 139 21.40 -12.63 0.44
CA LEU A 139 20.13 -12.29 1.10
C LEU A 139 20.28 -12.16 2.61
N LEU A 140 21.07 -13.03 3.25
CA LEU A 140 21.38 -12.92 4.68
C LEU A 140 22.12 -11.62 5.00
N LEU A 141 23.16 -11.28 4.21
CA LEU A 141 23.89 -10.03 4.38
C LEU A 141 22.99 -8.82 4.18
N VAL A 142 22.17 -8.82 3.12
CA VAL A 142 21.17 -7.77 2.88
C VAL A 142 20.21 -7.68 4.07
N ALA A 143 19.73 -8.80 4.62
CA ALA A 143 18.87 -8.80 5.80
C ALA A 143 19.54 -8.13 7.01
N ILE A 144 20.80 -8.46 7.27
CA ILE A 144 21.57 -7.86 8.37
C ILE A 144 21.75 -6.36 8.19
N PHE A 145 22.04 -5.89 6.97
CA PHE A 145 22.17 -4.46 6.71
C PHE A 145 20.83 -3.73 6.67
N TYR A 146 19.74 -4.42 6.30
CA TYR A 146 18.40 -3.83 6.19
C TYR A 146 17.61 -3.88 7.49
N ILE A 147 18.03 -4.63 8.51
CA ILE A 147 17.29 -4.74 9.79
C ILE A 147 17.08 -3.37 10.46
N GLY A 148 18.01 -2.44 10.27
CA GLY A 148 17.93 -1.07 10.80
C GLY A 148 17.18 -0.08 9.90
N ARG A 149 16.75 -0.49 8.70
CA ARG A 149 16.03 0.38 7.76
C ARG A 149 14.52 0.20 7.93
N LEU A 150 13.85 1.27 8.31
CA LEU A 150 12.40 1.32 8.48
C LEU A 150 11.65 1.79 7.24
N ASP A 151 12.37 2.35 6.28
CA ASP A 151 11.81 3.11 5.16
C ASP A 151 11.47 2.26 3.92
N THR A 152 12.11 1.10 3.79
CA THR A 152 11.96 0.20 2.65
C THR A 152 11.49 -1.17 3.11
N PRO A 153 10.43 -1.74 2.51
CA PRO A 153 10.02 -3.10 2.82
C PRO A 153 11.11 -4.09 2.45
N PHE A 154 11.41 -5.00 3.37
CA PHE A 154 12.40 -6.06 3.15
C PHE A 154 11.82 -7.17 2.25
N LEU A 155 10.54 -7.46 2.40
CA LEU A 155 9.81 -8.48 1.65
C LEU A 155 9.19 -7.90 0.37
N ALA A 156 9.16 -8.71 -0.69
CA ALA A 156 8.45 -8.37 -1.91
C ALA A 156 6.94 -8.23 -1.66
N PRO A 157 6.22 -7.38 -2.42
CA PRO A 157 4.78 -7.22 -2.25
C PRO A 157 4.06 -8.56 -2.47
N GLY A 158 3.16 -8.89 -1.54
CA GLY A 158 2.38 -10.14 -1.55
C GLY A 158 3.03 -11.32 -0.79
N VAL A 159 4.32 -11.23 -0.44
CA VAL A 159 4.98 -12.24 0.40
C VAL A 159 4.47 -12.12 1.84
N GLY A 160 4.03 -13.24 2.42
CA GLY A 160 3.43 -13.30 3.76
C GLY A 160 1.91 -13.34 3.78
N TRP A 161 1.23 -13.21 2.63
CA TRP A 161 -0.24 -13.34 2.58
C TRP A 161 -0.74 -14.74 2.98
N ALA A 162 0.08 -15.77 2.75
CA ALA A 162 -0.23 -17.15 3.11
C ALA A 162 -0.33 -17.40 4.63
N PHE A 163 0.35 -16.60 5.46
CA PHE A 163 0.43 -16.79 6.91
C PHE A 163 -0.52 -15.89 7.71
N ASN A 164 -1.77 -15.77 7.24
CA ASN A 164 -2.90 -15.12 7.93
C ASN A 164 -2.71 -13.64 8.28
N LYS A 165 -3.24 -12.74 7.41
CA LYS A 165 -3.67 -11.34 7.68
C LYS A 165 -2.66 -10.35 8.30
N VAL A 166 -1.54 -10.80 8.84
CA VAL A 166 -0.53 -9.99 9.51
C VAL A 166 0.66 -9.84 8.56
N PRO A 167 1.02 -8.61 8.15
CA PRO A 167 2.21 -8.41 7.36
C PRO A 167 3.44 -8.84 8.17
N MET A 168 4.24 -9.75 7.63
CA MET A 168 5.49 -10.20 8.27
C MET A 168 6.47 -9.04 8.50
N ASP A 169 6.40 -8.00 7.66
CA ASP A 169 7.17 -6.77 7.79
C ASP A 169 6.23 -5.58 8.04
N GLY A 170 5.98 -5.30 9.33
CA GLY A 170 5.04 -4.26 9.78
C GLY A 170 5.66 -2.86 9.88
N LEU A 171 6.98 -2.75 9.99
CA LEU A 171 7.68 -1.47 10.27
C LEU A 171 7.53 -0.44 9.15
N PRO A 172 7.63 -0.79 7.85
CA PRO A 172 7.42 0.15 6.75
C PRO A 172 6.01 0.75 6.74
N PHE A 173 5.00 0.00 7.20
CA PHE A 173 3.64 0.51 7.31
C PHE A 173 3.54 1.56 8.40
N ILE A 174 4.15 1.34 9.56
CA ILE A 174 4.19 2.32 10.66
C ILE A 174 4.95 3.58 10.20
N PHE A 175 6.05 3.43 9.48
CA PHE A 175 6.80 4.57 8.93
C PHE A 175 5.97 5.38 7.93
N ASN A 176 5.22 4.71 7.06
CA ASN A 176 4.32 5.40 6.13
C ASN A 176 3.18 6.12 6.85
N ARG A 177 2.68 5.59 7.97
CA ARG A 177 1.68 6.28 8.80
C ARG A 177 2.24 7.57 9.40
N ASP A 178 3.43 7.51 9.97
CA ASP A 178 4.13 8.69 10.50
C ASP A 178 4.29 9.77 9.43
N LEU A 179 4.70 9.37 8.23
CA LEU A 179 4.83 10.25 7.08
C LEU A 179 3.49 10.88 6.65
N LEU A 180 2.39 10.11 6.67
CA LEU A 180 1.05 10.62 6.40
C LEU A 180 0.55 11.57 7.49
N VAL A 181 0.84 11.29 8.77
CA VAL A 181 0.50 12.18 9.88
C VAL A 181 1.25 13.51 9.73
N HIS A 182 2.54 13.46 9.41
CA HIS A 182 3.33 14.66 9.15
C HIS A 182 2.81 15.45 7.95
N GLU A 183 2.50 14.79 6.84
CA GLU A 183 1.96 15.45 5.65
C GLU A 183 0.56 16.04 5.91
N ALA A 184 -0.27 15.39 6.73
CA ALA A 184 -1.60 15.87 7.08
C ALA A 184 -1.55 17.14 7.95
N HIS A 185 -0.58 17.26 8.86
CA HIS A 185 -0.43 18.42 9.73
C HIS A 185 0.42 19.54 9.12
N ARG A 186 1.39 19.20 8.26
CA ARG A 186 2.35 20.13 7.65
C ARG A 186 2.42 19.96 6.15
N HIS A 187 1.31 20.26 5.49
CA HIS A 187 1.26 20.21 4.04
C HIS A 187 1.86 21.51 3.46
N PRO A 188 2.96 21.46 2.69
CA PRO A 188 3.69 22.66 2.25
C PRO A 188 2.83 23.61 1.40
N TYR A 189 1.92 23.07 0.58
CA TYR A 189 0.97 23.90 -0.18
C TYR A 189 -0.06 24.61 0.71
N ILE A 190 -0.59 23.96 1.75
CA ILE A 190 -1.57 24.56 2.66
C ILE A 190 -0.89 25.66 3.49
N GLU A 191 0.32 25.42 3.97
CA GLU A 191 1.10 26.43 4.70
C GLU A 191 1.40 27.65 3.83
N ARG A 192 1.86 27.45 2.60
CA ARG A 192 2.11 28.54 1.64
C ARG A 192 0.83 29.30 1.29
N LEU A 193 -0.28 28.60 1.12
CA LEU A 193 -1.58 29.19 0.85
C LEU A 193 -2.05 30.02 2.06
N GLY A 194 -1.95 29.48 3.28
CA GLY A 194 -2.23 30.21 4.52
C GLY A 194 -1.38 31.47 4.64
N TYR A 195 -0.08 31.39 4.37
CA TYR A 195 0.82 32.55 4.33
C TYR A 195 0.37 33.60 3.30
N LEU A 196 -0.03 33.16 2.10
CA LEU A 196 -0.56 34.05 1.06
C LEU A 196 -1.84 34.76 1.53
N TYR A 197 -2.74 34.07 2.24
CA TYR A 197 -3.92 34.68 2.84
C TYR A 197 -3.59 35.68 3.95
N MET A 198 -2.58 35.39 4.78
CA MET A 198 -2.11 36.34 5.80
C MET A 198 -1.52 37.60 5.17
N LEU A 199 -0.77 37.48 4.06
CA LEU A 199 -0.30 38.62 3.29
C LEU A 199 -1.45 39.43 2.67
N LYS A 200 -2.49 38.74 2.20
CA LYS A 200 -3.71 39.39 1.71
C LYS A 200 -4.37 40.25 2.80
N LEU A 201 -4.49 39.73 4.01
CA LEU A 201 -5.05 40.48 5.14
C LEU A 201 -4.16 41.66 5.51
N ARG A 202 -2.83 41.49 5.50
CA ARG A 202 -1.87 42.55 5.85
C ARG A 202 -1.87 43.72 4.86
N HIS A 203 -1.99 43.44 3.55
CA HIS A 203 -1.85 44.45 2.51
C HIS A 203 -3.18 44.93 1.91
N GLY A 204 -4.31 44.31 2.29
CA GLY A 204 -5.65 44.76 1.91
C GLY A 204 -5.84 44.89 0.39
N SER A 205 -6.22 46.09 -0.08
CA SER A 205 -6.46 46.39 -1.50
C SER A 205 -5.20 46.40 -2.36
N ALA A 206 -4.01 46.53 -1.76
CA ALA A 206 -2.74 46.44 -2.48
C ALA A 206 -2.38 44.98 -2.86
N PHE A 207 -3.03 43.99 -2.25
CA PHE A 207 -2.74 42.58 -2.49
C PHE A 207 -3.51 42.03 -3.70
N GLY A 208 -2.97 42.30 -4.89
CA GLY A 208 -3.46 41.74 -6.16
C GLY A 208 -4.69 42.44 -6.72
N SER A 209 -4.58 42.93 -7.96
CA SER A 209 -5.70 43.55 -8.66
C SER A 209 -6.67 42.52 -9.23
N ARG A 210 -7.94 42.91 -9.43
CA ARG A 210 -8.95 42.08 -10.13
C ARG A 210 -8.47 41.68 -11.52
N GLY A 211 -7.85 42.61 -12.26
CA GLY A 211 -7.24 42.33 -13.56
C GLY A 211 -6.18 41.23 -13.48
N GLY A 212 -5.26 41.31 -12.52
CA GLY A 212 -4.24 40.28 -12.31
C GLY A 212 -4.79 38.92 -11.86
N ALA A 213 -5.93 38.89 -11.17
CA ALA A 213 -6.61 37.63 -10.84
C ALA A 213 -7.24 36.98 -12.10
N ALA A 214 -7.90 37.78 -12.95
CA ALA A 214 -8.49 37.30 -14.20
C ALA A 214 -7.42 36.73 -15.15
N PHE A 215 -6.28 37.41 -15.31
CA PHE A 215 -5.16 36.90 -16.12
C PHE A 215 -4.57 35.60 -15.57
N ARG A 216 -4.45 35.44 -14.25
CA ARG A 216 -3.96 34.18 -13.64
C ARG A 216 -4.90 33.01 -13.88
N ILE A 217 -6.21 33.24 -13.80
CA ILE A 217 -7.22 32.21 -14.12
C ILE A 217 -7.13 31.85 -15.60
N LEU A 218 -7.10 32.85 -16.50
CA LEU A 218 -6.99 32.64 -17.94
C LEU A 218 -5.73 31.82 -18.27
N PHE A 219 -4.60 32.18 -17.70
CA PHE A 219 -3.32 31.48 -17.88
C PHE A 219 -3.36 30.05 -17.35
N THR A 220 -3.93 29.84 -16.16
CA THR A 220 -4.07 28.49 -15.57
C THR A 220 -4.96 27.60 -16.43
N VAL A 221 -6.08 28.14 -16.94
CA VAL A 221 -6.98 27.39 -17.83
C VAL A 221 -6.34 27.10 -19.19
N ALA A 222 -5.55 28.03 -19.73
CA ALA A 222 -4.84 27.84 -20.99
C ALA A 222 -3.72 26.80 -20.89
N LEU A 223 -2.93 26.82 -19.80
CA LEU A 223 -1.83 25.87 -19.60
C LEU A 223 -2.29 24.49 -19.12
N MET A 224 -3.35 24.44 -18.31
CA MET A 224 -3.83 23.24 -17.65
C MET A 224 -5.30 22.97 -17.99
N PRO A 225 -5.64 22.71 -19.27
CA PRO A 225 -7.03 22.59 -19.71
C PRO A 225 -7.77 21.43 -19.06
N TRP A 226 -7.06 20.39 -18.59
CA TRP A 226 -7.65 19.27 -17.85
C TRP A 226 -8.32 19.69 -16.54
N LEU A 227 -7.87 20.79 -15.90
CA LEU A 227 -8.52 21.32 -14.69
C LEU A 227 -9.96 21.75 -14.96
N ARG A 228 -10.28 22.17 -16.19
CA ARG A 228 -11.65 22.51 -16.59
C ARG A 228 -12.55 21.27 -16.58
N SER A 229 -12.04 20.14 -17.08
CA SER A 229 -12.79 18.87 -17.07
C SER A 229 -13.07 18.41 -15.64
N HIS A 230 -12.07 18.47 -14.75
CA HIS A 230 -12.26 18.11 -13.35
C HIS A 230 -13.21 19.04 -12.60
N ARG A 231 -13.17 20.34 -12.89
CA ARG A 231 -14.12 21.31 -12.31
C ARG A 231 -15.56 20.98 -12.70
N ASN A 232 -15.80 20.72 -13.98
CA ASN A 232 -17.13 20.36 -14.47
C ASN A 232 -17.60 19.01 -13.91
N ALA A 233 -16.70 18.03 -13.80
CA ALA A 233 -17.01 16.73 -13.21
C ALA A 233 -17.46 16.85 -11.73
N GLN A 234 -16.79 17.72 -10.96
CA GLN A 234 -17.14 17.98 -9.57
C GLN A 234 -18.49 18.71 -9.43
N GLU A 235 -18.78 19.66 -10.34
CA GLU A 235 -20.06 20.36 -10.38
C GLU A 235 -21.22 19.40 -10.67
N ASN A 236 -21.02 18.45 -11.59
CA ASN A 236 -21.98 17.38 -11.87
C ASN A 236 -22.17 16.45 -10.66
N GLU A 237 -21.09 15.98 -10.01
CA GLU A 237 -21.19 15.10 -8.83
C GLU A 237 -21.90 15.81 -7.66
N SER A 238 -21.67 17.12 -7.48
CA SER A 238 -22.37 17.92 -6.46
C SER A 238 -23.85 18.14 -6.78
N SER A 239 -24.18 18.29 -8.07
CA SER A 239 -25.56 18.44 -8.54
C SER A 239 -26.33 17.13 -8.39
N ASP A 240 -25.69 16.00 -8.70
CA ASP A 240 -26.25 14.66 -8.52
C ASP A 240 -26.46 14.35 -7.03
N LEU A 241 -25.51 14.73 -6.16
CA LEU A 241 -25.66 14.58 -4.71
C LEU A 241 -26.79 15.47 -4.17
N ALA A 242 -26.93 16.71 -4.66
CA ALA A 242 -28.03 17.60 -4.30
C ALA A 242 -29.38 17.04 -4.77
N ALA A 243 -29.46 16.51 -5.99
CA ALA A 243 -30.66 15.86 -6.52
C ALA A 243 -31.01 14.57 -5.74
N PHE A 244 -30.00 13.79 -5.35
CA PHE A 244 -30.17 12.62 -4.49
C PHE A 244 -30.68 13.00 -3.11
N VAL A 245 -30.10 14.00 -2.45
CA VAL A 245 -30.57 14.49 -1.14
C VAL A 245 -31.99 15.03 -1.26
N GLN A 246 -32.34 15.75 -2.33
CA GLN A 246 -33.68 16.28 -2.54
C GLN A 246 -34.73 15.19 -2.79
N THR A 247 -34.41 14.16 -3.57
CA THR A 247 -35.27 12.98 -3.79
C THR A 247 -35.38 12.09 -2.56
N ASN A 248 -34.31 11.96 -1.77
CA ASN A 248 -34.36 11.20 -0.51
C ASN A 248 -35.12 11.98 0.57
N ASN A 249 -35.03 13.31 0.61
CA ASN A 249 -35.83 14.14 1.52
C ASN A 249 -37.31 14.15 1.16
N SER A 250 -37.70 14.10 -0.12
CA SER A 250 -39.12 13.91 -0.50
C SER A 250 -39.63 12.50 -0.20
N SER A 251 -38.74 11.51 -0.14
CA SER A 251 -39.04 10.15 0.32
C SER A 251 -39.10 10.06 1.86
N PHE A 252 -38.27 10.81 2.58
CA PHE A 252 -38.29 10.95 4.04
C PHE A 252 -39.48 11.79 4.52
N ALA A 253 -40.01 12.69 3.68
CA ALA A 253 -41.31 13.33 3.87
C ALA A 253 -42.49 12.36 3.73
N ARG A 254 -42.24 11.10 3.35
CA ARG A 254 -43.15 9.96 3.52
C ARG A 254 -42.61 9.00 4.59
N ILE A 255 -42.13 9.49 5.72
CA ILE A 255 -42.31 8.71 6.94
C ILE A 255 -43.83 8.58 7.09
N PRO A 256 -44.43 7.38 6.95
CA PRO A 256 -45.85 7.23 7.18
C PRO A 256 -46.13 7.80 8.57
N THR A 257 -47.12 8.68 8.68
CA THR A 257 -47.49 9.39 9.92
C THR A 257 -47.59 8.45 11.13
N SER A 258 -47.84 7.16 10.90
CA SER A 258 -47.77 6.10 11.92
C SER A 258 -46.40 5.95 12.60
N ARG A 259 -45.27 6.07 11.88
CA ARG A 259 -43.93 5.96 12.47
C ARG A 259 -43.48 7.21 13.23
N LEU A 260 -43.96 8.38 12.83
CA LEU A 260 -43.75 9.61 13.62
C LEU A 260 -44.50 9.52 14.95
N ALA A 261 -45.74 8.99 14.94
CA ALA A 261 -46.49 8.73 16.17
C ALA A 261 -45.80 7.69 17.08
N GLU A 262 -45.19 6.64 16.52
CA GLU A 262 -44.38 5.68 17.30
C GLU A 262 -43.14 6.31 17.94
N LEU A 263 -42.43 7.18 17.21
CA LEU A 263 -41.26 7.88 17.73
C LEU A 263 -41.63 8.89 18.82
N GLU A 264 -42.72 9.63 18.65
CA GLU A 264 -43.24 10.53 19.69
C GLU A 264 -43.69 9.74 20.92
N MET A 265 -44.36 8.60 20.76
CA MET A 265 -44.70 7.72 21.87
C MET A 265 -43.47 7.15 22.58
N MET A 266 -42.42 6.76 21.84
CA MET A 266 -41.17 6.30 22.44
C MET A 266 -40.44 7.42 23.19
N GLU A 267 -40.41 8.63 22.65
CA GLU A 267 -39.81 9.78 23.32
C GLU A 267 -40.59 10.16 24.59
N GLN A 268 -41.93 10.11 24.55
CA GLN A 268 -42.76 10.30 25.74
C GLN A 268 -42.54 9.21 26.79
N ARG A 269 -42.41 7.93 26.39
CA ARG A 269 -42.06 6.83 27.30
C ARG A 269 -40.69 7.04 27.93
N TYR A 270 -39.70 7.45 27.14
CA TYR A 270 -38.36 7.73 27.64
C TYR A 270 -38.35 8.91 28.63
N LYS A 271 -39.06 10.00 28.31
CA LYS A 271 -39.22 11.15 29.22
C LYS A 271 -39.97 10.78 30.50
N ALA A 272 -40.96 9.90 30.44
CA ALA A 272 -41.68 9.39 31.62
C ALA A 272 -40.79 8.50 32.51
N LEU A 273 -39.94 7.67 31.90
CA LEU A 273 -38.93 6.86 32.60
C LEU A 273 -37.89 7.73 33.30
N MET A 274 -37.38 8.76 32.62
CA MET A 274 -36.37 9.68 33.16
C MET A 274 -36.89 10.59 34.28
N ARG A 275 -38.20 10.81 34.36
CA ARG A 275 -38.84 11.61 35.43
C ARG A 275 -39.12 10.82 36.72
N GLY A 276 -38.72 9.55 36.80
CA GLY A 276 -38.87 8.74 38.01
C GLY A 276 -40.32 8.42 38.39
N THR A 277 -41.29 8.73 37.51
CA THR A 277 -42.68 8.34 37.68
C THR A 277 -42.81 6.82 37.54
N SER A 278 -43.05 6.14 38.65
CA SER A 278 -43.31 4.70 38.70
C SER A 278 -44.42 4.31 37.70
N ALA A 279 -44.12 3.37 36.80
CA ALA A 279 -44.91 2.97 35.64
C ALA A 279 -46.24 2.23 35.95
N LYS A 280 -46.92 2.58 37.05
CA LYS A 280 -48.13 1.88 37.54
C LYS A 280 -49.46 2.47 37.07
N SER A 281 -49.48 3.50 36.23
CA SER A 281 -50.74 4.16 35.82
C SER A 281 -50.81 4.59 34.35
N LEU A 282 -50.25 3.82 33.41
CA LEU A 282 -50.58 3.99 31.98
C LEU A 282 -51.77 3.09 31.58
N PRO A 283 -52.78 3.62 30.86
CA PRO A 283 -53.92 2.82 30.41
C PRO A 283 -53.48 1.78 29.38
N THR A 284 -53.51 0.51 29.78
CA THR A 284 -53.37 -0.67 28.91
C THR A 284 -54.67 -0.84 28.12
N GLY A 285 -54.77 -0.18 26.98
CA GLY A 285 -55.99 -0.21 26.16
C GLY A 285 -55.78 0.14 24.70
N VAL A 286 -54.71 -0.39 24.08
CA VAL A 286 -54.59 -0.40 22.62
C VAL A 286 -54.02 -1.76 22.23
N SER A 287 -54.88 -2.62 21.68
CA SER A 287 -54.50 -3.89 21.09
C SER A 287 -53.52 -3.63 19.93
N PRO A 288 -52.44 -4.41 19.82
CA PRO A 288 -51.54 -4.31 18.67
C PRO A 288 -52.30 -4.57 17.37
N PRO A 289 -52.05 -3.81 16.29
CA PRO A 289 -52.62 -4.13 14.99
C PRO A 289 -52.09 -5.48 14.53
N ASP A 290 -52.99 -6.33 14.05
CA ASP A 290 -52.74 -7.69 13.59
C ASP A 290 -51.54 -7.74 12.63
N ALA A 291 -50.55 -8.56 12.98
CA ALA A 291 -49.27 -8.71 12.29
C ALA A 291 -49.35 -9.58 11.02
N ASP A 292 -50.52 -9.75 10.42
CA ASP A 292 -50.78 -10.74 9.37
C ASP A 292 -50.90 -10.16 7.94
N LEU A 293 -50.48 -8.91 7.70
CA LEU A 293 -50.48 -8.31 6.36
C LEU A 293 -49.14 -7.67 5.97
N LEU A 294 -48.02 -8.38 6.22
CA LEU A 294 -46.76 -8.11 5.51
C LEU A 294 -46.69 -9.01 4.28
N GLY A 295 -47.39 -8.54 3.25
CA GLY A 295 -47.49 -9.17 1.94
C GLY A 295 -46.12 -9.49 1.32
N ASP A 296 -46.12 -10.60 0.59
CA ASP A 296 -45.03 -11.25 -0.15
C ASP A 296 -44.29 -10.32 -1.15
N GLU A 297 -44.80 -9.12 -1.39
CA GLU A 297 -44.23 -8.05 -2.20
C GLU A 297 -42.90 -7.50 -1.64
N SER A 298 -42.75 -7.39 -0.31
CA SER A 298 -41.53 -6.83 0.30
C SER A 298 -40.33 -7.77 0.19
N LYS A 299 -40.56 -9.09 0.21
CA LYS A 299 -39.50 -10.09 -0.04
C LYS A 299 -39.08 -10.11 -1.51
N LYS A 300 -40.00 -9.89 -2.45
CA LYS A 300 -39.70 -9.82 -3.90
C LYS A 300 -38.88 -8.58 -4.26
N SER A 301 -39.12 -7.41 -3.65
CA SER A 301 -38.33 -6.20 -3.92
C SER A 301 -36.89 -6.30 -3.40
N LEU A 302 -36.68 -6.92 -2.23
CA LEU A 302 -35.35 -7.20 -1.68
C LEU A 302 -34.57 -8.23 -2.52
N LEU A 303 -35.23 -9.25 -3.06
CA LEU A 303 -34.62 -10.22 -3.98
C LEU A 303 -34.24 -9.58 -5.33
N LYS A 304 -35.09 -8.69 -5.87
CA LYS A 304 -34.82 -7.97 -7.13
C LYS A 304 -33.64 -6.98 -6.98
N SER A 305 -33.54 -6.29 -5.84
CA SER A 305 -32.40 -5.41 -5.53
C SER A 305 -31.06 -6.16 -5.43
N ASN A 306 -31.07 -7.40 -4.92
CA ASN A 306 -29.84 -8.19 -4.81
C ASN A 306 -29.40 -8.83 -6.14
N SER A 307 -30.34 -9.11 -7.04
CA SER A 307 -30.05 -9.57 -8.41
C SER A 307 -29.36 -8.48 -9.25
N SER A 308 -29.88 -7.24 -9.25
CA SER A 308 -29.25 -6.14 -10.00
C SER A 308 -27.84 -5.77 -9.50
N ARG A 309 -27.53 -5.98 -8.21
CA ARG A 309 -26.18 -5.76 -7.67
C ARG A 309 -25.16 -6.83 -8.10
N ARG A 310 -25.60 -8.03 -8.47
CA ARG A 310 -24.69 -9.06 -9.00
C ARG A 310 -24.27 -8.74 -10.44
N HIS A 311 -25.21 -8.29 -11.28
CA HIS A 311 -24.87 -7.94 -12.67
C HIS A 311 -23.90 -6.76 -12.79
N MET A 312 -24.01 -5.72 -11.95
CA MET A 312 -23.05 -4.60 -11.99
C MET A 312 -21.62 -4.97 -11.55
N ARG A 313 -21.43 -6.05 -10.77
CA ARG A 313 -20.08 -6.50 -10.39
C ARG A 313 -19.35 -7.19 -11.53
N ASP A 314 -20.07 -7.95 -12.35
CA ASP A 314 -19.47 -8.70 -13.46
C ASP A 314 -19.03 -7.76 -14.59
N ASP A 315 -19.77 -6.67 -14.84
CA ASP A 315 -19.39 -5.66 -15.84
C ASP A 315 -18.19 -4.80 -15.40
N SER A 316 -18.07 -4.54 -14.10
CA SER A 316 -16.92 -3.81 -13.55
C SER A 316 -15.62 -4.65 -13.54
N GLN A 317 -15.70 -5.99 -13.52
CA GLN A 317 -14.52 -6.85 -13.67
C GLN A 317 -14.04 -6.95 -15.12
N LYS A 318 -14.95 -6.94 -16.10
CA LYS A 318 -14.59 -6.96 -17.53
C LYS A 318 -13.89 -5.67 -17.97
N SER A 319 -14.25 -4.51 -17.43
CA SER A 319 -13.59 -3.24 -17.78
C SER A 319 -12.16 -3.13 -17.23
N LEU A 320 -11.86 -3.77 -16.09
CA LEU A 320 -10.52 -3.79 -15.51
C LEU A 320 -9.55 -4.72 -16.26
N SER A 321 -10.04 -5.77 -16.92
CA SER A 321 -9.19 -6.65 -17.74
C SER A 321 -8.77 -6.07 -19.09
N HIS A 322 -9.38 -4.97 -19.54
CA HIS A 322 -9.06 -4.35 -20.84
C HIS A 322 -8.03 -3.20 -20.78
N ASN A 323 -7.63 -2.77 -19.58
CA ASN A 323 -6.64 -1.70 -19.38
C ASN A 323 -5.26 -2.21 -18.91
N GLN A 324 -4.99 -3.51 -19.03
CA GLN A 324 -3.67 -4.11 -18.81
C GLN A 324 -3.11 -4.71 -20.10
N VAL A 325 -2.81 -3.83 -21.07
CA VAL A 325 -1.89 -4.08 -22.19
C VAL A 325 -0.97 -2.87 -22.31
#